data_AF-A0A6A5EH09-F1
#
_entry.id   AF-A0A6A5EH09-F1
#
_cell.length_a   1.000
_cell.length_b   1.000
_cell.length_c   1.000
_cell.angle_alpha   90.00
_cell.angle_beta   90.00
_cell.angle_gamma   90.00
#
_symmetry.space_group_name_H-M   'P 1'
#
loop_
_entity.id
_entity.type
_entity.pdbx_description
1 polymer ?
#
loop_
_entity_poly.entity_id
_entity_poly.type
_entity_poly.pdbx_seq_one_letter_code
_entity_poly.pdbx_strand_id
1 'polypeptide(L)'
;MQSSIWCKEAQKAEVNYCPTYPAGETAETLEEIRVALLSEVNKRHNVHKLAAMMDKTFALRRQEVVAEAPMIADFKTRWPALFNVREVSAEFKRITTIHLESKFFSELDVHSANLMKTYTKKGGVQGRKIKTIMAPITQTDSIEVRRECILKGLCVYLNEDPEKLVKQYLDVDESSQMAIAETVFGIFVIRQEGAEPGDDPVDVEIVLEGVEVMSELGNVAFAVVMLLGLVYALNLSYPQELKYTFEVLQKIIMELDGNKLSNKGQVLKTLLSR
;
A
#
# COMPACT_ATOMS: atom_id res chain seq x y z
N MET A 1 16.31 -2.26 22.58
CA MET A 1 17.00 -1.59 21.45
C MET A 1 16.92 -2.55 20.27
N GLN A 2 15.80 -2.54 19.57
CA GLN A 2 15.57 -3.36 18.39
C GLN A 2 15.24 -2.39 17.26
N SER A 3 16.04 -2.52 16.22
CA SER A 3 16.12 -1.70 15.02
C SER A 3 14.77 -1.52 14.34
N SER A 4 14.33 -0.28 14.14
CA SER A 4 13.44 0.08 13.04
C SER A 4 14.22 -0.19 11.75
N ILE A 5 13.94 -1.33 11.11
CA ILE A 5 14.54 -1.64 9.81
C ILE A 5 13.59 -1.11 8.75
N TRP A 6 14.17 -0.43 7.75
CA TRP A 6 13.61 -0.01 6.47
C TRP A 6 13.06 1.42 6.39
N CYS A 7 13.72 2.46 6.92
CA CYS A 7 13.46 3.81 6.40
C CYS A 7 14.18 4.01 5.05
N LYS A 8 13.44 4.39 4.01
CA LYS A 8 14.03 4.65 2.69
C LYS A 8 14.62 6.06 2.62
N GLU A 9 15.57 6.26 1.71
CA GLU A 9 16.06 7.59 1.35
C GLU A 9 15.04 8.36 0.50
N ALA A 10 15.20 9.69 0.47
CA ALA A 10 14.39 10.57 -0.35
C ALA A 10 14.46 10.18 -1.84
N GLN A 11 13.30 10.02 -2.46
CA GLN A 11 13.20 9.75 -3.89
C GLN A 11 12.90 11.04 -4.67
N LYS A 12 13.24 11.07 -5.97
CA LYS A 12 13.11 12.30 -6.79
C LYS A 12 11.64 12.71 -6.93
N ALA A 13 10.72 11.75 -6.95
CA ALA A 13 9.30 12.03 -7.04
C ALA A 13 8.66 12.51 -5.71
N GLU A 14 9.41 12.51 -4.61
CA GLU A 14 8.96 13.00 -3.30
C GLU A 14 9.28 14.49 -3.13
N VAL A 15 8.49 15.32 -3.82
CA VAL A 15 8.65 16.77 -3.86
C VAL A 15 8.67 17.39 -2.45
N ASN A 16 7.89 16.83 -1.52
CA ASN A 16 7.83 17.28 -0.13
C ASN A 16 8.28 16.19 0.86
N TYR A 17 9.50 15.68 0.68
CA TYR A 17 10.04 14.61 1.52
C TYR A 17 10.13 14.96 3.03
N CYS A 18 10.66 16.14 3.35
CA CYS A 18 10.78 16.67 4.72
C CYS A 18 10.72 18.21 4.69
N PRO A 19 9.52 18.81 4.60
CA PRO A 19 9.37 20.26 4.47
C PRO A 19 9.66 20.98 5.79
N THR A 20 10.04 22.26 5.68
CA THR A 20 10.11 23.17 6.83
C THR A 20 8.71 23.50 7.34
N TYR A 21 8.61 23.97 8.58
CA TYR A 21 7.33 24.41 9.12
C TYR A 21 6.76 25.61 8.35
N PRO A 22 5.42 25.71 8.26
CA PRO A 22 4.76 26.89 7.70
C PRO A 22 5.17 28.17 8.43
N ALA A 23 5.12 29.31 7.74
CA ALA A 23 5.45 30.60 8.34
C ALA A 23 4.57 30.88 9.57
N GLY A 24 5.20 31.20 10.70
CA GLY A 24 4.52 31.49 11.96
C GLY A 24 4.21 30.26 12.83
N GLU A 25 4.55 29.05 12.38
CA GLU A 25 4.40 27.82 13.16
C GLU A 25 5.73 27.34 13.74
N THR A 26 5.68 26.76 14.93
CA THR A 26 6.82 26.09 15.60
C THR A 26 6.49 24.62 15.86
N ALA A 27 7.45 23.85 16.36
CA ALA A 27 7.21 22.46 16.74
C ALA A 27 6.12 22.39 17.83
N GLU A 28 6.16 23.32 18.78
CA GLU A 28 5.23 23.41 19.91
C GLU A 28 3.81 23.74 19.44
N THR A 29 3.63 24.72 18.54
CA THR A 29 2.28 25.09 18.05
C THR A 29 1.67 23.96 17.22
N LEU A 30 2.48 23.25 16.43
CA LEU A 30 2.03 22.09 15.67
C LEU A 30 1.72 20.89 16.58
N GLU A 31 2.48 20.71 17.67
CA GLU A 31 2.23 19.67 18.66
C GLU A 31 0.90 19.92 19.40
N GLU A 32 0.55 21.16 19.71
CA GLU A 32 -0.77 21.50 20.26
C GLU A 32 -1.91 21.10 19.31
N ILE A 33 -1.75 21.34 18.01
CA ILE A 33 -2.72 20.93 16.99
C ILE A 33 -2.79 19.41 16.89
N ARG A 34 -1.67 18.70 16.98
CA ARG A 34 -1.64 17.23 17.03
C ARG A 34 -2.37 16.68 18.25
N VAL A 35 -2.16 17.25 19.44
CA VAL A 35 -2.90 16.84 20.64
C VAL A 35 -4.41 17.06 20.43
N ALA A 36 -4.79 18.19 19.84
CA ALA A 36 -6.19 18.47 19.52
C ALA A 36 -6.78 17.47 18.49
N LEU A 37 -5.97 17.00 17.51
CA LEU A 37 -6.36 15.98 16.52
C LEU A 37 -6.90 14.71 17.19
N LEU A 38 -6.31 14.28 18.31
CA LEU A 38 -6.73 13.05 19.00
C LEU A 38 -8.21 13.07 19.43
N SER A 39 -8.73 14.25 19.79
CA SER A 39 -10.14 14.41 20.12
C SER A 39 -11.04 14.46 18.88
N GLU A 40 -10.50 14.82 17.73
CA GLU A 40 -11.23 14.99 16.48
C GLU A 40 -11.42 13.66 15.73
N VAL A 41 -10.45 12.75 15.76
CA VAL A 41 -10.51 11.49 14.99
C VAL A 41 -11.81 10.69 15.20
N ASN A 42 -12.37 10.71 16.41
CA ASN A 42 -13.56 9.94 16.76
C ASN A 42 -14.89 10.70 16.59
N LYS A 43 -14.86 11.96 16.14
CA LYS A 43 -16.08 12.78 15.99
C LYS A 43 -16.74 12.51 14.64
N ARG A 44 -18.08 12.53 14.62
CA ARG A 44 -18.86 12.45 13.37
C ARG A 44 -18.87 13.81 12.67
N HIS A 45 -18.92 13.80 11.34
CA HIS A 45 -19.09 14.99 10.47
C HIS A 45 -18.00 16.08 10.58
N ASN A 46 -16.81 15.78 11.07
CA ASN A 46 -15.71 16.74 11.20
C ASN A 46 -14.61 16.55 10.14
N VAL A 47 -14.89 15.79 9.08
CA VAL A 47 -13.91 15.37 8.07
C VAL A 47 -13.12 16.53 7.47
N HIS A 48 -13.76 17.68 7.21
CA HIS A 48 -13.08 18.87 6.69
C HIS A 48 -12.12 19.49 7.71
N LYS A 49 -12.52 19.52 8.99
CA LYS A 49 -11.67 20.03 10.08
C LYS A 49 -10.48 19.11 10.30
N LEU A 50 -10.71 17.80 10.33
CA LEU A 50 -9.66 16.80 10.46
C LEU A 50 -8.63 16.94 9.32
N ALA A 51 -9.10 17.00 8.07
CA ALA A 51 -8.24 17.17 6.90
C ALA A 51 -7.39 18.46 6.96
N ALA A 52 -7.98 19.57 7.41
CA ALA A 52 -7.26 20.84 7.58
C ALA A 52 -6.20 20.79 8.70
N MET A 53 -6.52 20.13 9.82
CA MET A 53 -5.57 19.93 10.91
C MET A 53 -4.43 18.99 10.49
N MET A 54 -4.75 17.91 9.77
CA MET A 54 -3.76 17.02 9.17
C MET A 54 -2.87 17.77 8.18
N ASP A 55 -3.42 18.66 7.37
CA ASP A 55 -2.66 19.51 6.44
C ASP A 55 -1.65 20.39 7.16
N LYS A 56 -2.13 21.10 8.18
CA LYS A 56 -1.30 22.01 8.97
C LYS A 56 -0.15 21.30 9.68
N THR A 57 -0.37 20.05 10.09
CA THR A 57 0.60 19.23 10.84
C THR A 57 1.49 18.34 9.97
N PHE A 58 1.39 18.43 8.64
CA PHE A 58 2.16 17.62 7.70
C PHE A 58 3.68 17.69 7.93
N ALA A 59 4.23 18.90 8.10
CA ALA A 59 5.66 19.07 8.29
C ALA A 59 6.18 18.46 9.60
N LEU A 60 5.40 18.56 10.69
CA LEU A 60 5.72 17.92 11.97
C LEU A 60 5.74 16.40 11.82
N ARG A 61 4.70 15.81 11.21
CA ARG A 61 4.66 14.36 10.93
C ARG A 61 5.83 13.88 10.12
N ARG A 62 6.17 14.57 9.03
CA ARG A 62 7.27 14.17 8.15
C ARG A 62 8.62 14.23 8.86
N GLN A 63 8.85 15.23 9.69
CA GLN A 63 10.06 15.29 10.50
C GLN A 63 10.15 14.13 11.49
N GLU A 64 9.06 13.81 12.19
CA GLU A 64 9.00 12.65 13.10
C GLU A 64 9.32 11.34 12.37
N VAL A 65 8.63 11.08 11.25
CA VAL A 65 8.83 9.87 10.44
C VAL A 65 10.25 9.76 9.89
N VAL A 66 10.79 10.85 9.33
CA VAL A 66 12.09 10.83 8.63
C VAL A 66 13.27 10.87 9.60
N ALA A 67 13.16 11.61 10.70
CA ALA A 67 14.28 11.81 11.63
C ALA A 67 14.30 10.77 12.76
N GLU A 68 13.13 10.37 13.27
CA GLU A 68 13.03 9.51 14.45
C GLU A 68 12.78 8.05 14.11
N ALA A 69 12.23 7.75 12.93
CA ALA A 69 11.90 6.39 12.49
C ALA A 69 11.16 5.58 13.59
N PRO A 70 10.01 6.08 14.07
CA PRO A 70 9.30 5.49 15.19
C PRO A 70 8.73 4.11 14.85
N MET A 71 8.49 3.28 15.88
CA MET A 71 7.77 2.01 15.70
C MET A 71 6.35 2.27 15.19
N ILE A 72 5.85 1.40 14.31
CA ILE A 72 4.50 1.57 13.72
C ILE A 72 3.40 1.67 14.79
N ALA A 73 3.48 0.87 15.85
CA ALA A 73 2.50 0.91 16.95
C ALA A 73 2.45 2.27 17.67
N ASP A 74 3.62 2.82 17.98
CA ASP A 74 3.75 4.12 18.67
C ASP A 74 3.29 5.25 17.77
N PHE A 75 3.69 5.21 16.50
CA PHE A 75 3.31 6.20 15.51
C PHE A 75 1.79 6.18 15.24
N LYS A 76 1.18 4.99 15.15
CA LYS A 76 -0.29 4.83 15.03
C LYS A 76 -1.01 5.41 16.23
N THR A 77 -0.50 5.21 17.44
CA THR A 77 -1.07 5.79 18.65
C THR A 77 -0.97 7.32 18.67
N ARG A 78 0.12 7.87 18.14
CA ARG A 78 0.39 9.32 18.12
C ARG A 78 -0.33 10.06 16.98
N TRP A 79 -0.53 9.40 15.84
CA TRP A 79 -1.17 9.90 14.63
C TRP A 79 -2.29 8.98 14.11
N PRO A 80 -3.30 8.65 14.94
CA PRO A 80 -4.36 7.70 14.55
C PRO A 80 -5.16 8.18 13.33
N ALA A 81 -5.26 9.51 13.16
CA ALA A 81 -5.88 10.13 11.99
C ALA A 81 -5.22 9.74 10.66
N LEU A 82 -3.92 9.44 10.62
CA LEU A 82 -3.25 9.10 9.37
C LEU A 82 -3.76 7.77 8.80
N PHE A 83 -4.13 6.84 9.67
CA PHE A 83 -4.47 5.46 9.34
C PHE A 83 -5.93 5.30 8.90
N ASN A 84 -6.42 6.23 8.09
CA ASN A 84 -7.67 6.10 7.35
C ASN A 84 -7.44 6.44 5.87
N VAL A 85 -8.29 5.87 5.01
CA VAL A 85 -8.17 5.99 3.54
C VAL A 85 -7.94 7.43 3.07
N ARG A 86 -8.77 8.38 3.55
CA ARG A 86 -8.70 9.77 3.10
C ARG A 86 -7.36 10.41 3.44
N GLU A 87 -6.87 10.21 4.66
CA GLU A 87 -5.64 10.84 5.12
C GLU A 87 -4.40 10.17 4.54
N VAL A 88 -4.38 8.84 4.33
CA VAL A 88 -3.29 8.16 3.58
C VAL A 88 -3.17 8.74 2.18
N SER A 89 -4.29 8.87 1.46
CA SER A 89 -4.30 9.42 0.09
C SER A 89 -3.90 10.89 0.05
N ALA A 90 -4.36 11.69 1.02
CA ALA A 90 -3.97 13.08 1.14
C ALA A 90 -2.47 13.22 1.45
N GLU A 91 -1.94 12.41 2.37
CA GLU A 91 -0.52 12.43 2.74
C GLU A 91 0.37 12.02 1.57
N PHE A 92 0.02 10.94 0.87
CA PHE A 92 0.70 10.54 -0.36
C PHE A 92 0.72 11.66 -1.39
N LYS A 93 -0.42 12.34 -1.58
CA LYS A 93 -0.52 13.48 -2.51
C LYS A 93 0.32 14.66 -2.03
N ARG A 94 0.41 14.96 -0.74
CA ARG A 94 1.30 16.00 -0.22
C ARG A 94 2.76 15.68 -0.53
N ILE A 95 3.17 14.42 -0.38
CA ILE A 95 4.55 13.97 -0.62
C ILE A 95 4.90 14.01 -2.11
N THR A 96 4.03 13.46 -2.97
CA THR A 96 4.35 13.16 -4.37
C THR A 96 3.68 14.08 -5.39
N THR A 97 2.67 14.85 -4.99
CA THR A 97 1.72 15.61 -5.83
C THR A 97 0.75 14.77 -6.66
N ILE A 98 0.85 13.44 -6.61
CA ILE A 98 0.03 12.50 -7.38
C ILE A 98 -1.24 12.10 -6.61
N HIS A 99 -2.36 11.97 -7.32
CA HIS A 99 -3.59 11.37 -6.80
C HIS A 99 -3.48 9.85 -6.77
N LEU A 100 -3.31 9.28 -5.57
CA LEU A 100 -2.94 7.87 -5.35
C LEU A 100 -3.86 6.88 -6.07
N GLU A 101 -5.14 6.83 -5.70
CA GLU A 101 -6.08 5.81 -6.17
C GLU A 101 -6.39 5.98 -7.65
N SER A 102 -6.70 7.20 -8.08
CA SER A 102 -7.09 7.46 -9.46
C SER A 102 -5.95 7.17 -10.43
N LYS A 103 -4.71 7.55 -10.09
CA LYS A 103 -3.54 7.26 -10.92
C LYS A 103 -3.30 5.76 -10.97
N PHE A 104 -3.26 5.11 -9.81
CA PHE A 104 -2.94 3.68 -9.74
C PHE A 104 -3.93 2.84 -10.55
N PHE A 105 -5.23 3.02 -10.33
CA PHE A 105 -6.24 2.20 -11.00
C PHE A 105 -6.33 2.50 -12.50
N SER A 106 -6.22 3.77 -12.91
CA SER A 106 -6.20 4.14 -14.32
C SER A 106 -5.04 3.45 -15.05
N GLU A 107 -3.82 3.50 -14.51
CA GLU A 107 -2.65 2.91 -15.16
C GLU A 107 -2.65 1.38 -15.09
N LEU A 108 -3.12 0.80 -13.97
CA LEU A 108 -3.28 -0.65 -13.86
C LEU A 108 -4.26 -1.18 -14.92
N ASP A 109 -5.39 -0.51 -15.10
CA ASP A 109 -6.40 -0.91 -16.08
C ASP A 109 -5.90 -0.75 -17.52
N VAL A 110 -5.18 0.34 -17.82
CA VAL A 110 -4.52 0.55 -19.13
C VAL A 110 -3.54 -0.59 -19.44
N HIS A 111 -2.77 -1.05 -18.45
CA HIS A 111 -1.79 -2.11 -18.65
C HIS A 111 -2.35 -3.53 -18.52
N SER A 112 -3.58 -3.70 -18.04
CA SER A 112 -4.17 -5.00 -17.69
C SER A 112 -4.16 -5.99 -18.85
N ALA A 113 -4.61 -5.59 -20.04
CA ALA A 113 -4.65 -6.48 -21.21
C ALA A 113 -3.24 -7.00 -21.60
N ASN A 114 -2.24 -6.12 -21.54
CA ASN A 114 -0.86 -6.45 -21.88
C ASN A 114 -0.17 -7.29 -20.80
N LEU A 115 -0.49 -7.09 -19.51
CA LEU A 115 -0.06 -7.97 -18.42
C LEU A 115 -0.62 -9.38 -18.64
N MET A 116 -1.93 -9.51 -18.85
CA MET A 116 -2.57 -10.81 -19.08
C MET A 116 -2.00 -11.53 -20.31
N LYS A 117 -1.80 -10.83 -21.42
CA LYS A 117 -1.14 -11.39 -22.62
C LYS A 117 0.32 -11.81 -22.36
N THR A 118 1.00 -11.13 -21.46
CA THR A 118 2.38 -11.45 -21.09
C THR A 118 2.42 -12.69 -20.19
N TYR A 119 1.44 -12.84 -19.30
CA TYR A 119 1.29 -13.99 -18.41
C TYR A 119 1.06 -15.30 -19.17
N THR A 120 0.25 -15.29 -20.24
CA THR A 120 -0.01 -16.52 -21.04
C THR A 120 1.22 -17.05 -21.76
N LYS A 121 2.24 -16.22 -21.98
CA LYS A 121 3.51 -16.63 -22.60
C LYS A 121 4.47 -17.30 -21.62
N LYS A 122 4.20 -17.25 -20.30
CA LYS A 122 5.04 -17.91 -19.30
C LYS A 122 4.70 -19.39 -19.21
N GLY A 123 5.74 -20.22 -19.33
CA GLY A 123 5.67 -21.67 -19.13
C GLY A 123 6.19 -22.12 -17.77
N GLY A 124 6.34 -23.43 -17.60
CA GLY A 124 6.95 -24.03 -16.42
C GLY A 124 6.14 -23.90 -15.14
N VAL A 125 6.82 -23.90 -13.98
CA VAL A 125 6.18 -23.77 -12.66
C VAL A 125 5.48 -22.42 -12.50
N GLN A 126 6.14 -21.33 -12.89
CA GLN A 126 5.57 -19.98 -12.83
C GLN A 126 4.30 -19.85 -13.69
N GLY A 127 4.35 -20.32 -14.94
CA GLY A 127 3.20 -20.28 -15.84
C GLY A 127 1.98 -21.03 -15.29
N ARG A 128 2.21 -22.18 -14.64
CA ARG A 128 1.15 -22.93 -13.95
C ARG A 128 0.58 -22.16 -12.77
N LYS A 129 1.43 -21.59 -11.89
CA LYS A 129 0.97 -20.77 -10.74
C LYS A 129 0.18 -19.54 -11.22
N ILE A 130 0.64 -18.84 -12.26
CA ILE A 130 -0.11 -17.72 -12.85
C ILE A 130 -1.45 -18.18 -13.42
N LYS A 131 -1.51 -19.30 -14.14
CA LYS A 131 -2.77 -19.83 -14.67
C LYS A 131 -3.79 -20.11 -13.57
N THR A 132 -3.35 -20.68 -12.43
CA THR A 132 -4.21 -20.89 -11.26
C THR A 132 -4.70 -19.56 -10.68
N ILE A 133 -3.81 -18.59 -10.50
CA ILE A 133 -4.17 -17.24 -9.99
C ILE A 133 -5.18 -16.55 -10.90
N MET A 134 -5.08 -16.73 -12.22
CA MET A 134 -5.93 -16.06 -13.21
C MET A 134 -7.27 -16.78 -13.45
N ALA A 135 -7.48 -17.99 -12.92
CA ALA A 135 -8.69 -18.76 -13.15
C ALA A 135 -10.00 -18.07 -12.71
N PRO A 136 -10.06 -17.30 -11.60
CA PRO A 136 -11.28 -16.62 -11.19
C PRO A 136 -11.83 -15.62 -12.22
N ILE A 137 -10.96 -15.01 -13.05
CA ILE A 137 -11.38 -14.04 -14.08
C ILE A 137 -12.33 -14.67 -15.12
N THR A 138 -12.31 -16.00 -15.30
CA THR A 138 -13.23 -16.65 -16.25
C THR A 138 -14.60 -16.96 -15.62
N GLN A 139 -14.77 -16.72 -14.32
CA GLN A 139 -15.95 -17.09 -13.53
C GLN A 139 -16.77 -15.86 -13.12
N THR A 140 -16.18 -14.67 -13.15
CA THR A 140 -16.83 -13.40 -12.78
C THR A 140 -16.31 -12.24 -13.61
N ASP A 141 -17.17 -11.26 -13.88
CA ASP A 141 -16.82 -10.01 -14.56
C ASP A 141 -16.29 -8.92 -13.60
N SER A 142 -16.20 -9.22 -12.29
CA SER A 142 -15.72 -8.29 -11.25
C SER A 142 -14.36 -7.68 -11.61
N ILE A 143 -14.29 -6.35 -11.53
CA ILE A 143 -13.05 -5.61 -11.78
C ILE A 143 -12.07 -5.78 -10.61
N GLU A 144 -12.57 -5.91 -9.39
CA GLU A 144 -11.79 -6.14 -8.17
C GLU A 144 -11.06 -7.48 -8.25
N VAL A 145 -11.77 -8.57 -8.60
CA VAL A 145 -11.18 -9.90 -8.79
C VAL A 145 -10.11 -9.87 -9.89
N ARG A 146 -10.40 -9.20 -11.00
CA ARG A 146 -9.45 -9.05 -12.10
C ARG A 146 -8.17 -8.35 -11.68
N ARG A 147 -8.29 -7.21 -10.98
CA ARG A 147 -7.14 -6.45 -10.48
C ARG A 147 -6.35 -7.27 -9.45
N GLU A 148 -7.01 -7.99 -8.55
CA GLU A 148 -6.35 -8.90 -7.60
C GLU A 148 -5.52 -9.97 -8.32
N CYS A 149 -6.13 -10.68 -9.27
CA CYS A 149 -5.43 -11.71 -10.06
C CYS A 149 -4.24 -11.14 -10.84
N ILE A 150 -4.38 -9.93 -11.40
CA ILE A 150 -3.30 -9.25 -12.12
C ILE A 150 -2.13 -8.92 -11.19
N LEU A 151 -2.42 -8.39 -10.00
CA LEU A 151 -1.41 -8.03 -8.99
C LEU A 151 -0.69 -9.27 -8.44
N LYS A 152 -1.43 -10.33 -8.08
CA LYS A 152 -0.83 -11.61 -7.66
C LYS A 152 -0.03 -12.26 -8.78
N GLY A 153 -0.53 -12.20 -10.01
CA GLY A 153 0.17 -12.69 -11.21
C GLY A 153 1.47 -11.92 -11.47
N LEU A 154 1.51 -10.62 -11.16
CA LEU A 154 2.69 -9.77 -11.31
C LEU A 154 3.83 -10.25 -10.41
N CYS A 155 3.53 -10.55 -9.14
CA CYS A 155 4.51 -11.12 -8.20
C CYS A 155 5.15 -12.39 -8.79
N VAL A 156 4.31 -13.35 -9.21
CA VAL A 156 4.82 -14.62 -9.78
C VAL A 156 5.63 -14.38 -11.05
N TYR A 157 5.18 -13.49 -11.93
CA TYR A 157 5.88 -13.14 -13.17
C TYR A 157 7.30 -12.59 -12.90
N LEU A 158 7.43 -11.80 -11.84
CA LEU A 158 8.70 -11.21 -11.40
C LEU A 158 9.57 -12.16 -10.58
N ASN A 159 9.14 -13.41 -10.40
CA ASN A 159 9.77 -14.43 -9.56
C ASN A 159 9.74 -14.08 -8.07
N GLU A 160 8.63 -13.52 -7.63
CA GLU A 160 8.32 -13.21 -6.23
C GLU A 160 7.08 -14.01 -5.80
N ASP A 161 6.93 -14.21 -4.51
CA ASP A 161 5.85 -15.01 -3.97
C ASP A 161 4.64 -14.13 -3.60
N PRO A 162 3.48 -14.27 -4.27
CA PRO A 162 2.30 -13.45 -3.97
C PRO A 162 1.81 -13.58 -2.53
N GLU A 163 2.10 -14.69 -1.84
CA GLU A 163 1.73 -14.90 -0.42
C GLU A 163 2.53 -14.00 0.53
N LYS A 164 3.65 -13.43 0.08
CA LYS A 164 4.37 -12.39 0.83
C LYS A 164 3.66 -11.04 0.78
N LEU A 165 2.83 -10.79 -0.23
CA LEU A 165 2.03 -9.57 -0.34
C LEU A 165 0.62 -9.77 0.22
N VAL A 166 -0.05 -10.87 -0.15
CA VAL A 166 -1.45 -11.15 0.18
C VAL A 166 -1.57 -12.53 0.79
N LYS A 167 -1.93 -12.58 2.07
CA LYS A 167 -2.23 -13.79 2.82
C LYS A 167 -3.74 -13.96 2.94
N GLN A 168 -4.21 -15.20 2.86
CA GLN A 168 -5.63 -15.51 2.95
C GLN A 168 -5.89 -16.38 4.19
N TYR A 169 -6.92 -16.02 4.93
CA TYR A 169 -7.36 -16.69 6.14
C TYR A 169 -8.88 -16.89 6.12
N LEU A 170 -9.34 -17.88 6.87
CA LEU A 170 -10.77 -18.05 7.13
C LEU A 170 -11.17 -17.25 8.37
N ASP A 171 -12.41 -16.78 8.42
CA ASP A 171 -12.98 -16.06 9.57
C ASP A 171 -12.99 -16.87 10.88
N VAL A 172 -12.93 -18.20 10.77
CA VAL A 172 -12.81 -19.13 11.89
C VAL A 172 -11.36 -19.44 12.31
N ASP A 173 -10.36 -18.87 11.63
CA ASP A 173 -8.95 -19.21 11.86
C ASP A 173 -8.33 -18.42 13.02
N GLU A 174 -8.28 -19.05 14.21
CA GLU A 174 -7.63 -18.51 15.40
C GLU A 174 -6.10 -18.35 15.24
N SER A 175 -5.48 -18.98 14.24
CA SER A 175 -4.03 -18.87 14.00
C SER A 175 -3.61 -17.53 13.39
N SER A 176 -4.58 -16.74 12.92
CA SER A 176 -4.40 -15.40 12.34
C SER A 176 -3.60 -14.46 13.25
N GLN A 177 -3.79 -14.52 14.57
CA GLN A 177 -3.12 -13.63 15.53
C GLN A 177 -1.61 -13.82 15.57
N MET A 178 -1.13 -15.07 15.57
CA MET A 178 0.31 -15.36 15.51
C MET A 178 0.90 -14.93 14.17
N ALA A 179 0.18 -15.16 13.08
CA ALA A 179 0.62 -14.76 11.76
C ALA A 179 0.70 -13.23 11.58
N ILE A 180 -0.21 -12.47 12.19
CA ILE A 180 -0.16 -11.01 12.25
C ILE A 180 1.13 -10.58 12.96
N ALA A 181 1.39 -11.08 14.17
CA ALA A 181 2.56 -10.70 14.97
C ALA A 181 3.90 -10.94 14.26
N GLU A 182 4.00 -11.97 13.42
CA GLU A 182 5.21 -12.27 12.64
C GLU A 182 5.29 -11.49 11.31
N THR A 183 4.23 -10.78 10.91
CA THR A 183 4.19 -10.06 9.65
C THR A 183 4.81 -8.68 9.76
N VAL A 184 5.91 -8.48 9.04
CA VAL A 184 6.52 -7.17 8.89
C VAL A 184 5.76 -6.30 7.89
N PHE A 185 5.21 -6.91 6.84
CA PHE A 185 4.62 -6.18 5.72
C PHE A 185 3.67 -7.10 4.95
N GLY A 186 2.36 -6.81 4.90
CA GLY A 186 1.43 -7.62 4.12
C GLY A 186 -0.03 -7.21 4.22
N ILE A 187 -0.84 -7.82 3.36
CA ILE A 187 -2.30 -7.70 3.29
C ILE A 187 -2.91 -9.03 3.74
N PHE A 188 -3.88 -8.96 4.65
CA PHE A 188 -4.65 -10.10 5.10
C PHE A 188 -6.02 -10.04 4.47
N VAL A 189 -6.49 -11.16 3.96
CA VAL A 189 -7.82 -11.30 3.36
C VAL A 189 -8.56 -12.35 4.15
N ILE A 190 -9.60 -11.92 4.86
CA ILE A 190 -10.44 -12.79 5.68
C ILE A 190 -11.64 -13.18 4.84
N ARG A 191 -11.87 -14.48 4.65
CA ARG A 191 -13.00 -15.02 3.89
C ARG A 191 -13.85 -15.90 4.79
N GLN A 192 -15.15 -15.88 4.53
CA GLN A 192 -16.05 -16.82 5.18
C GLN A 192 -15.73 -18.25 4.74
N GLU A 193 -15.83 -19.21 5.66
CA GLU A 193 -15.74 -20.63 5.31
C GLU A 193 -16.75 -20.99 4.21
N GLY A 194 -16.26 -21.62 3.13
CA GLY A 194 -17.08 -22.00 1.97
C GLY A 194 -17.28 -20.92 0.91
N ALA A 195 -16.67 -19.75 1.05
CA ALA A 195 -16.73 -18.68 0.04
C ALA A 195 -16.18 -19.13 -1.33
N GLU A 196 -16.88 -18.75 -2.40
CA GLU A 196 -16.48 -19.02 -3.78
C GLU A 196 -15.45 -18.00 -4.30
N PRO A 197 -14.71 -18.30 -5.39
CA PRO A 197 -13.68 -17.43 -5.98
C PRO A 197 -14.13 -16.06 -6.51
N GLY A 198 -15.37 -15.64 -6.28
CA GLY A 198 -15.91 -14.32 -6.62
C GLY A 198 -16.64 -13.63 -5.47
N ASP A 199 -16.77 -14.28 -4.31
CA ASP A 199 -17.42 -13.69 -3.15
C ASP A 199 -16.54 -12.58 -2.55
N ASP A 200 -17.20 -11.54 -2.04
CA ASP A 200 -16.50 -10.48 -1.32
C ASP A 200 -15.88 -11.05 -0.03
N PRO A 201 -14.64 -10.64 0.30
CA PRO A 201 -14.06 -11.01 1.58
C PRO A 201 -14.84 -10.38 2.73
N VAL A 202 -14.80 -11.03 3.89
CA VAL A 202 -15.34 -10.49 5.15
C VAL A 202 -14.59 -9.23 5.52
N ASP A 203 -13.25 -9.28 5.41
CA ASP A 203 -12.41 -8.09 5.52
C ASP A 203 -11.11 -8.22 4.71
N VAL A 204 -10.52 -7.07 4.39
CA VAL A 204 -9.17 -6.92 3.88
C VAL A 204 -8.43 -5.91 4.74
N GLU A 205 -7.34 -6.36 5.35
CA GLU A 205 -6.56 -5.62 6.33
C GLU A 205 -5.12 -5.42 5.84
N ILE A 206 -4.48 -4.34 6.31
CA ILE A 206 -3.05 -4.09 6.11
C ILE A 206 -2.36 -4.26 7.46
N VAL A 207 -1.30 -5.06 7.48
CA VAL A 207 -0.46 -5.30 8.65
C VAL A 207 0.97 -4.83 8.36
N LEU A 208 1.50 -4.00 9.26
CA LEU A 208 2.87 -3.50 9.23
C LEU A 208 3.51 -3.72 10.61
N GLU A 209 4.69 -4.34 10.66
CA GLU A 209 5.43 -4.64 11.90
C GLU A 209 4.57 -5.27 13.01
N GLY A 210 3.73 -6.23 12.66
CA GLY A 210 2.84 -6.91 13.60
C GLY A 210 1.61 -6.10 14.04
N VAL A 211 1.40 -4.92 13.46
CA VAL A 211 0.29 -4.02 13.77
C VAL A 211 -0.68 -4.00 12.60
N GLU A 212 -1.93 -4.37 12.84
CA GLU A 212 -3.03 -4.05 11.94
C GLU A 212 -3.13 -2.53 11.87
N VAL A 213 -2.82 -1.93 10.72
CA VAL A 213 -2.79 -0.48 10.53
C VAL A 213 -4.04 0.04 9.85
N MET A 214 -4.70 -0.77 9.01
CA MET A 214 -5.97 -0.44 8.35
C MET A 214 -6.78 -1.71 8.15
N SER A 215 -8.10 -1.61 8.27
CA SER A 215 -9.10 -2.66 8.06
C SER A 215 -10.28 -2.10 7.24
N GLU A 216 -11.29 -2.93 6.97
CA GLU A 216 -12.50 -2.58 6.22
C GLU A 216 -12.20 -2.07 4.78
N LEU A 217 -11.14 -2.60 4.14
CA LEU A 217 -10.71 -2.13 2.81
C LEU A 217 -11.51 -2.73 1.65
N GLY A 218 -12.28 -3.77 1.91
CA GLY A 218 -13.22 -4.41 0.99
C GLY A 218 -12.59 -5.28 -0.11
N ASN A 219 -11.46 -4.87 -0.71
CA ASN A 219 -10.79 -5.69 -1.74
C ASN A 219 -9.26 -5.55 -1.73
N VAL A 220 -8.60 -6.58 -2.26
CA VAL A 220 -7.14 -6.68 -2.29
C VAL A 220 -6.48 -5.59 -3.12
N ALA A 221 -7.05 -5.24 -4.27
CA ALA A 221 -6.46 -4.23 -5.14
C ALA A 221 -6.42 -2.86 -4.44
N PHE A 222 -7.49 -2.50 -3.74
CA PHE A 222 -7.55 -1.29 -2.94
C PHE A 222 -6.57 -1.32 -1.75
N ALA A 223 -6.43 -2.46 -1.07
CA ALA A 223 -5.44 -2.62 -0.03
C ALA A 223 -4.00 -2.47 -0.54
N VAL A 224 -3.67 -2.94 -1.75
CA VAL A 224 -2.35 -2.70 -2.37
C VAL A 224 -2.11 -1.20 -2.60
N VAL A 225 -3.14 -0.45 -3.02
CA VAL A 225 -3.04 1.01 -3.21
C VAL A 225 -2.80 1.72 -1.89
N MET A 226 -3.58 1.39 -0.86
CA MET A 226 -3.41 1.98 0.48
C MET A 226 -2.07 1.62 1.11
N LEU A 227 -1.60 0.38 0.93
CA LEU A 227 -0.28 -0.07 1.37
C LEU A 227 0.83 0.73 0.68
N LEU A 228 0.71 0.98 -0.63
CA LEU A 228 1.64 1.86 -1.33
C LEU A 228 1.62 3.28 -0.73
N GLY A 229 0.43 3.84 -0.47
CA GLY A 229 0.29 5.13 0.21
C GLY A 229 0.99 5.19 1.57
N LEU A 230 0.78 4.17 2.40
CA LEU A 230 1.41 4.02 3.71
C LEU A 230 2.93 3.93 3.63
N VAL A 231 3.49 3.23 2.62
CA VAL A 231 4.95 3.17 2.41
C VAL A 231 5.54 4.58 2.26
N TYR A 232 4.89 5.47 1.51
CA TYR A 232 5.36 6.85 1.37
C TYR A 232 5.12 7.66 2.65
N ALA A 233 3.91 7.57 3.23
CA ALA A 233 3.52 8.30 4.43
C ALA A 233 4.46 8.00 5.62
N LEU A 234 4.82 6.74 5.80
CA LEU A 234 5.67 6.22 6.88
C LEU A 234 7.15 6.08 6.49
N ASN A 235 7.52 6.53 5.28
CA ASN A 235 8.87 6.47 4.75
C ASN A 235 9.52 5.07 4.78
N LEU A 236 8.75 4.03 4.49
CA LEU A 236 9.20 2.64 4.54
C LEU A 236 9.97 2.27 3.26
N SER A 237 10.90 1.32 3.37
CA SER A 237 11.52 0.65 2.23
C SER A 237 10.67 -0.55 1.84
N TYR A 238 10.70 -0.90 0.57
CA TYR A 238 10.01 -2.10 0.11
C TYR A 238 10.68 -3.36 0.67
N PRO A 239 9.91 -4.37 1.07
CA PRO A 239 10.47 -5.65 1.51
C PRO A 239 11.23 -6.32 0.35
N GLN A 240 12.36 -6.94 0.67
CA GLN A 240 13.28 -7.51 -0.32
C GLN A 240 12.62 -8.61 -1.18
N GLU A 241 11.65 -9.31 -0.61
CA GLU A 241 10.85 -10.37 -1.21
C GLU A 241 9.87 -9.88 -2.28
N LEU A 242 9.53 -8.58 -2.27
CA LEU A 242 8.58 -7.95 -3.20
C LEU A 242 9.19 -6.74 -3.92
N LYS A 243 10.52 -6.61 -3.89
CA LYS A 243 11.23 -5.42 -4.39
C LYS A 243 10.93 -5.11 -5.86
N TYR A 244 10.76 -6.13 -6.70
CA TYR A 244 10.47 -5.94 -8.13
C TYR A 244 9.01 -5.62 -8.35
N THR A 245 8.10 -6.24 -7.61
CA THR A 245 6.67 -5.89 -7.65
C THR A 245 6.49 -4.42 -7.29
N PHE A 246 7.03 -3.98 -6.15
CA PHE A 246 6.93 -2.58 -5.75
C PHE A 246 7.69 -1.63 -6.68
N GLU A 247 8.82 -2.04 -7.25
CA GLU A 247 9.48 -1.26 -8.30
C GLU A 247 8.56 -1.04 -9.52
N VAL A 248 7.84 -2.06 -9.97
CA VAL A 248 6.90 -1.95 -11.09
C VAL A 248 5.70 -1.08 -10.71
N LEU A 249 5.11 -1.29 -9.53
CA LEU A 249 4.00 -0.48 -9.04
C LEU A 249 4.41 1.00 -8.93
N GLN A 250 5.58 1.30 -8.38
CA GLN A 250 6.09 2.66 -8.28
C GLN A 250 6.41 3.27 -9.65
N LYS A 251 7.26 2.62 -10.44
CA LYS A 251 7.93 3.27 -11.57
C LYS A 251 7.21 3.10 -12.90
N ILE A 252 6.33 2.11 -13.01
CA ILE A 252 5.53 1.86 -14.21
C ILE A 252 4.09 2.29 -13.97
N ILE A 253 3.44 1.77 -12.91
CA ILE A 253 2.03 2.08 -12.65
C ILE A 253 1.86 3.51 -12.10
N MET A 254 2.65 3.92 -11.12
CA MET A 254 2.57 5.28 -10.57
C MET A 254 3.43 6.31 -11.30
N GLU A 255 4.30 5.85 -12.22
CA GLU A 255 5.26 6.67 -12.98
C GLU A 255 6.17 7.55 -12.08
N LEU A 256 6.37 7.14 -10.83
CA LEU A 256 7.29 7.78 -9.90
C LEU A 256 8.72 7.31 -10.20
N ASP A 257 9.71 8.21 -10.25
CA ASP A 257 11.14 7.86 -10.34
C ASP A 257 11.54 6.93 -11.51
N GLY A 258 10.88 7.06 -12.67
CA GLY A 258 11.03 6.17 -13.83
C GLY A 258 12.42 6.09 -14.50
N ASN A 259 13.44 6.77 -13.98
CA ASN A 259 14.75 6.91 -14.61
C ASN A 259 15.70 5.73 -14.38
N LYS A 260 15.41 4.82 -13.43
CA LYS A 260 16.26 3.64 -13.14
C LYS A 260 15.41 2.43 -12.81
N LEU A 261 15.02 1.64 -13.82
CA LEU A 261 14.38 0.33 -13.63
C LEU A 261 15.42 -0.79 -13.61
N SER A 262 15.18 -1.83 -12.81
CA SER A 262 15.92 -3.09 -12.93
C SER A 262 15.73 -3.74 -14.31
N ASN A 263 16.59 -4.69 -14.67
CA ASN A 263 16.47 -5.44 -15.92
C ASN A 263 15.08 -6.12 -16.05
N LYS A 264 14.53 -6.64 -14.95
CA LYS A 264 13.18 -7.23 -14.94
C LYS A 264 12.10 -6.18 -15.22
N GLY A 265 12.19 -5.02 -14.57
CA GLY A 265 11.29 -3.89 -14.80
C GLY A 265 11.36 -3.37 -16.24
N GLN A 266 12.56 -3.24 -16.83
CA GLN A 266 12.73 -2.78 -18.21
C GLN A 266 12.14 -3.76 -19.24
N VAL A 267 12.37 -5.06 -19.05
CA VAL A 267 11.79 -6.09 -19.92
C VAL A 267 10.27 -6.05 -19.84
N LEU A 268 9.70 -5.94 -18.64
CA LEU A 268 8.25 -5.82 -18.48
C LEU A 268 7.71 -4.53 -19.12
N LYS A 269 8.33 -3.37 -18.86
CA LYS A 269 7.94 -2.09 -19.47
C LYS A 269 7.88 -2.19 -20.99
N THR A 270 8.89 -2.81 -21.62
CA THR A 270 8.92 -3.03 -23.07
C THR A 270 7.77 -3.91 -23.56
N LEU A 271 7.34 -4.89 -22.78
CA LEU A 271 6.20 -5.75 -23.13
C LEU A 271 4.86 -5.05 -22.95
N LEU A 272 4.77 -4.11 -22.01
CA LEU A 272 3.56 -3.32 -21.74
C LEU A 272 3.30 -2.24 -22.79
N SER A 273 4.34 -1.77 -23.49
CA SER A 273 4.24 -0.77 -24.56
C SER A 273 3.96 -1.35 -25.96
N ARG A 274 3.78 -2.67 -26.07
CA ARG A 274 3.53 -3.40 -27.34
C ARG A 274 2.09 -3.85 -27.46
#